data_AF-A0A9P9FBN4-F1
#
_entry.id   AF-A0A9P9FBN4-F1
#
_cell.length_a   1.000
_cell.length_b   1.000
_cell.length_c   1.000
_cell.angle_alpha   90.00
_cell.angle_beta   90.00
_cell.angle_gamma   90.00
#
_symmetry.space_group_name_H-M   'P 1'
#
loop_
_entity.id
_entity.type
_entity.pdbx_description
1 polymer ?
#
loop_
_entity_poly.entity_id
_entity_poly.type
_entity_poly.pdbx_seq_one_letter_code
_entity_poly.pdbx_strand_id
1 'polypeptide(L)'
;MPAPKLMLFAGAPPASSLSPESCTLQELDDGLAAFLGIPRGQQRRQPSPLTSQIAWRSLPLTRQPLHTGFSQTHNVSDYYLLPSRPEFFTTAQIFCEDSFDGELPTLDSEGAHQVLSQFYDHSLAVHNSIPSSQPESHDQSSTTDTSFVTTSSTHQPCTTSISVPCHLSDLEDIPRARHIQALSPQTVTLNLIVGVLSIAQPRTVTTRWGRVLALVEVLVGDETKSGFAVTFWLSNDNASETQVRSLRRQDVVLMQNVALHIFRGKVYGQSLRKDMTKVDLLWRRNGSGLYTTKDLARRGQGHPQLQKTRHVKDWVLKFVGGEPASRTRAPRKSWDRPPDDTQ
;
A
#
# COMPACT_ATOMS: atom_id res chain seq x y z
N MET A 1 -54.78 -17.80 -28.62
CA MET A 1 -53.54 -18.49 -28.23
C MET A 1 -52.75 -17.55 -27.34
N PRO A 2 -52.62 -17.81 -26.03
CA PRO A 2 -51.83 -16.96 -25.14
C PRO A 2 -50.33 -17.11 -25.45
N ALA A 3 -49.58 -16.00 -25.42
CA ALA A 3 -48.15 -15.98 -25.71
C ALA A 3 -47.35 -16.76 -24.63
N PRO A 4 -46.29 -17.51 -25.00
CA PRO A 4 -45.49 -18.24 -24.03
C PRO A 4 -44.75 -17.27 -23.10
N LYS A 5 -44.94 -17.43 -21.79
CA LYS A 5 -44.18 -16.70 -20.76
C LYS A 5 -42.81 -17.33 -20.62
N LEU A 6 -41.76 -16.63 -21.05
CA LEU A 6 -40.37 -17.01 -20.83
C LEU A 6 -39.96 -16.64 -19.39
N MET A 7 -39.72 -17.62 -18.53
CA MET A 7 -39.14 -17.42 -17.20
C MET A 7 -37.64 -17.73 -17.26
N LEU A 8 -36.81 -16.71 -17.07
CA LEU A 8 -35.36 -16.84 -16.96
C LEU A 8 -34.98 -16.93 -15.47
N PHE A 9 -34.57 -18.10 -15.02
CA PHE A 9 -33.98 -18.29 -13.70
C PHE A 9 -32.48 -17.98 -13.77
N ALA A 10 -32.11 -16.73 -13.51
CA ALA A 10 -30.71 -16.30 -13.41
C ALA A 10 -30.21 -16.49 -11.96
N GLY A 11 -30.17 -17.73 -11.48
CA GLY A 11 -29.50 -18.10 -10.24
C GLY A 11 -28.17 -18.75 -10.54
N ALA A 12 -27.12 -18.41 -9.79
CA ALA A 12 -25.86 -19.16 -9.88
C ALA A 12 -26.14 -20.62 -9.47
N PRO A 13 -25.74 -21.62 -10.28
CA PRO A 13 -25.96 -23.02 -9.95
C PRO A 13 -25.28 -23.36 -8.60
N PRO A 14 -25.87 -24.24 -7.79
CA PRO A 14 -25.24 -24.66 -6.53
C PRO A 14 -23.87 -25.27 -6.80
N ALA A 15 -22.89 -25.02 -5.91
CA ALA A 15 -21.50 -25.43 -6.13
C ALA A 15 -21.32 -26.94 -6.37
N SER A 16 -22.23 -27.76 -5.84
CA SER A 16 -22.28 -29.22 -6.05
C SER A 16 -22.69 -29.64 -7.47
N SER A 17 -23.25 -28.74 -8.27
CA SER A 17 -23.70 -29.00 -9.64
C SER A 17 -22.68 -28.57 -10.71
N LEU A 18 -21.58 -27.94 -10.31
CA LEU A 18 -20.52 -27.51 -11.21
C LEU A 18 -19.51 -28.65 -11.41
N SER A 19 -19.47 -29.23 -12.61
CA SER A 19 -18.34 -30.08 -13.02
C SER A 19 -17.24 -29.22 -13.64
N PRO A 20 -15.95 -29.57 -13.49
CA PRO A 20 -14.85 -28.82 -14.12
C PRO A 20 -15.02 -28.66 -15.63
N GLU A 21 -15.60 -29.65 -16.32
CA GLU A 21 -15.87 -29.56 -17.76
C GLU A 21 -16.99 -28.56 -18.08
N SER A 22 -18.02 -28.47 -17.23
CA SER A 22 -19.15 -27.54 -17.41
C SER A 22 -18.78 -26.06 -17.26
N CYS A 23 -17.68 -25.77 -16.57
CA CYS A 23 -17.15 -24.42 -16.39
C CYS A 23 -16.26 -23.97 -17.56
N THR A 24 -15.90 -24.86 -18.47
CA THR A 24 -15.00 -24.54 -19.59
C THR A 24 -15.79 -24.15 -20.84
N LEU A 25 -15.64 -22.90 -21.27
CA LEU A 25 -16.16 -22.44 -22.54
C LEU A 25 -15.25 -22.96 -23.66
N GLN A 26 -15.68 -24.04 -24.32
CA GLN A 26 -14.97 -24.58 -25.48
C GLN A 26 -15.30 -23.81 -26.77
N GLU A 27 -16.49 -23.23 -26.83
CA GLU A 27 -16.98 -22.45 -27.97
C GLU A 27 -17.61 -21.15 -27.45
N LEU A 28 -17.35 -20.06 -28.16
CA LEU A 28 -17.97 -18.75 -27.93
C LEU A 28 -19.14 -18.64 -28.90
N ASP A 29 -20.31 -18.26 -28.39
CA ASP A 29 -21.48 -17.96 -29.22
C ASP A 29 -21.18 -16.82 -30.20
N ASP A 30 -21.78 -16.88 -31.38
CA ASP A 30 -21.54 -15.96 -32.49
C ASP A 30 -21.87 -14.50 -32.15
N GLY A 31 -22.86 -14.26 -31.28
CA GLY A 31 -23.21 -12.92 -30.82
C GLY A 31 -22.16 -12.36 -29.85
N LEU A 32 -21.64 -13.21 -28.97
CA LEU A 32 -20.63 -12.84 -27.98
C LEU A 32 -19.26 -12.64 -28.64
N ALA A 33 -18.90 -13.49 -29.61
CA ALA A 33 -17.70 -13.35 -30.43
C ALA A 33 -17.70 -12.03 -31.22
N ALA A 34 -18.85 -11.64 -31.79
CA ALA A 34 -18.99 -10.38 -32.50
C ALA A 34 -18.88 -9.17 -31.56
N PHE A 35 -19.46 -9.22 -30.36
CA PHE A 35 -19.31 -8.19 -29.34
C PHE A 35 -17.85 -8.02 -28.89
N LEU A 36 -17.11 -9.13 -28.78
CA LEU A 36 -15.69 -9.14 -28.42
C LEU A 36 -14.75 -8.83 -29.60
N GLY A 37 -15.28 -8.58 -30.81
CA GLY A 37 -14.49 -8.26 -31.99
C GLY A 37 -13.66 -9.42 -32.55
N ILE A 38 -14.03 -10.67 -32.24
CA ILE A 38 -13.33 -11.86 -32.72
C ILE A 38 -13.78 -12.15 -34.17
N PRO A 39 -12.87 -12.17 -35.16
CA PRO A 39 -13.25 -12.36 -36.57
C PRO A 39 -13.84 -13.76 -36.83
N ARG A 40 -15.01 -13.80 -37.49
CA ARG A 40 -15.64 -15.05 -37.93
C ARG A 40 -14.77 -15.75 -38.97
N GLY A 41 -13.99 -16.75 -38.53
CA GLY A 41 -13.16 -17.57 -39.43
C GLY A 41 -12.09 -18.44 -38.77
N GLN A 42 -11.71 -18.15 -37.51
CA GLN A 42 -10.64 -18.92 -36.83
C GLN A 42 -11.11 -20.09 -35.95
N GLN A 43 -12.42 -20.35 -35.81
CA GLN A 43 -12.92 -21.46 -34.99
C GLN A 43 -12.79 -22.87 -35.63
N ARG A 44 -12.01 -23.04 -36.70
CA ARG A 44 -11.88 -24.35 -37.35
C ARG A 44 -10.76 -25.18 -36.71
N ARG A 45 -11.16 -26.02 -35.73
CA ARG A 45 -10.58 -27.29 -35.29
C ARG A 45 -9.04 -27.40 -35.26
N GLN A 46 -8.49 -27.29 -34.05
CA GLN A 46 -7.45 -28.22 -33.60
C GLN A 46 -7.89 -28.84 -32.27
N PRO A 47 -8.10 -30.17 -32.17
CA PRO A 47 -8.09 -30.82 -30.88
C PRO A 47 -6.63 -30.85 -30.41
N SER A 48 -6.22 -29.87 -29.62
CA SER A 48 -4.98 -29.97 -28.86
C SER A 48 -5.15 -31.11 -27.85
N PRO A 49 -4.30 -32.16 -27.86
CA PRO A 49 -4.44 -33.33 -27.00
C PRO A 49 -3.97 -33.05 -25.56
N LEU A 50 -3.81 -31.79 -25.20
CA LEU A 50 -3.50 -31.38 -23.85
C LEU A 50 -4.81 -30.91 -23.24
N THR A 51 -5.48 -31.81 -22.51
CA THR A 51 -6.25 -31.45 -21.32
C THR A 51 -5.29 -30.77 -20.34
N SER A 52 -4.81 -29.59 -20.70
CA SER A 52 -4.16 -28.66 -19.80
C SER A 52 -5.25 -28.31 -18.81
N GLN A 53 -5.16 -28.93 -17.63
CA GLN A 53 -6.04 -28.70 -16.50
C GLN A 53 -6.25 -27.19 -16.37
N ILE A 54 -7.41 -26.70 -16.81
CA ILE A 54 -7.81 -25.33 -16.58
C ILE A 54 -8.00 -25.25 -15.07
N ALA A 55 -7.02 -24.64 -14.40
CA ALA A 55 -6.97 -24.53 -12.96
C ALA A 55 -7.99 -23.48 -12.49
N TRP A 56 -9.27 -23.86 -12.52
CA TRP A 56 -10.31 -23.15 -11.81
C TRP A 56 -9.94 -23.13 -10.34
N ARG A 57 -9.75 -21.94 -9.78
CA ARG A 57 -9.55 -21.76 -8.34
C ARG A 57 -10.85 -21.24 -7.74
N SER A 58 -11.36 -21.93 -6.73
CA SER A 58 -12.46 -21.43 -5.92
C SER A 58 -11.97 -20.23 -5.10
N LEU A 59 -12.61 -19.08 -5.27
CA LEU A 59 -12.36 -17.93 -4.39
C LEU A 59 -13.26 -18.07 -3.16
N PRO A 60 -12.71 -18.08 -1.93
CA PRO A 60 -13.53 -18.11 -0.73
C PRO A 60 -14.39 -16.86 -0.65
N LEU A 61 -15.64 -17.01 -0.21
CA LEU A 61 -16.57 -15.89 0.02
C LEU A 61 -16.04 -14.92 1.09
N THR A 62 -15.22 -15.43 2.01
CA THR A 62 -14.41 -14.62 2.91
C THR A 62 -13.17 -14.13 2.17
N ARG A 63 -13.01 -12.80 2.08
CA ARG A 63 -11.82 -12.17 1.48
C ARG A 63 -10.56 -12.64 2.20
N GLN A 64 -9.89 -13.63 1.65
CA GLN A 64 -8.52 -13.99 2.02
C GLN A 64 -7.54 -13.26 1.11
N PRO A 65 -6.41 -12.75 1.64
CA PRO A 65 -5.35 -12.21 0.81
C PRO A 65 -4.88 -13.28 -0.19
N LEU A 66 -5.06 -13.03 -1.48
CA LEU A 66 -4.65 -13.99 -2.50
C LEU A 66 -3.12 -14.03 -2.57
N HIS A 67 -2.53 -15.17 -2.22
CA HIS A 67 -1.15 -15.54 -2.54
C HIS A 67 -1.06 -15.97 -4.01
N THR A 68 -1.40 -15.07 -4.93
CA THR A 68 -0.98 -15.24 -6.31
C THR A 68 0.52 -14.97 -6.33
N GLY A 69 1.35 -15.85 -6.90
CA GLY A 69 2.81 -15.60 -7.03
C GLY A 69 3.16 -14.29 -7.77
N PHE A 70 2.17 -13.60 -8.32
CA PHE A 70 2.22 -12.17 -8.64
C PHE A 70 2.18 -11.38 -7.33
N SER A 71 3.34 -10.84 -6.96
CA SER A 71 3.49 -9.91 -5.84
C SER A 71 2.33 -8.93 -5.86
N GLN A 72 1.62 -8.75 -4.74
CA GLN A 72 0.65 -7.66 -4.61
C GLN A 72 1.45 -6.35 -4.65
N THR A 73 1.79 -5.90 -5.86
CA THR A 73 2.14 -4.52 -6.13
C THR A 73 0.94 -3.71 -5.68
N HIS A 74 1.19 -2.52 -5.12
CA HIS A 74 0.11 -1.63 -4.73
C HIS A 74 -0.94 -1.65 -5.85
N ASN A 75 -2.19 -1.98 -5.54
CA ASN A 75 -3.26 -1.97 -6.54
C ASN A 75 -3.48 -0.51 -6.94
N VAL A 76 -2.59 0.01 -7.80
CA VAL A 76 -2.65 1.34 -8.38
C VAL A 76 -3.85 1.40 -9.34
N SER A 77 -4.44 0.25 -9.70
CA SER A 77 -5.59 0.21 -10.60
C SER A 77 -6.85 0.86 -10.04
N ASP A 78 -7.02 0.94 -8.72
CA ASP A 78 -8.12 1.69 -8.12
C ASP A 78 -7.88 3.23 -8.14
N TYR A 79 -6.69 3.70 -8.56
CA TYR A 79 -6.33 5.12 -8.65
C TYR A 79 -6.40 5.70 -10.07
N TYR A 80 -6.71 4.89 -11.10
CA TYR A 80 -6.87 5.37 -12.50
C TYR A 80 -8.05 6.33 -12.72
N LEU A 81 -8.83 6.64 -11.67
CA LEU A 81 -9.86 7.69 -11.72
C LEU A 81 -9.33 9.09 -11.37
N LEU A 82 -8.05 9.25 -11.00
CA LEU A 82 -7.41 10.57 -10.93
C LEU A 82 -6.72 10.90 -12.26
N PRO A 83 -7.05 12.04 -12.91
CA PRO A 83 -6.38 12.51 -14.14
C PRO A 83 -4.91 12.94 -13.97
N SER A 84 -4.34 12.79 -12.76
CA SER A 84 -3.05 13.39 -12.40
C SER A 84 -1.98 12.32 -12.26
N ARG A 85 -0.91 12.47 -13.05
CA ARG A 85 0.31 11.67 -13.01
C ARG A 85 0.83 11.50 -11.57
N PRO A 86 1.38 10.34 -11.21
CA PRO A 86 1.92 10.16 -9.86
C PRO A 86 3.21 10.97 -9.68
N GLU A 87 3.14 11.96 -8.78
CA GLU A 87 4.24 12.89 -8.47
C GLU A 87 5.38 12.23 -7.68
N PHE A 88 5.08 11.17 -6.94
CA PHE A 88 6.02 10.42 -6.12
C PHE A 88 6.44 9.11 -6.79
N PHE A 89 7.63 8.62 -6.45
CA PHE A 89 8.13 7.34 -6.91
C PHE A 89 7.48 6.19 -6.13
N THR A 90 7.09 5.13 -6.82
CA THR A 90 6.73 3.83 -6.22
C THR A 90 7.22 2.69 -7.11
N THR A 91 7.57 1.55 -6.50
CA THR A 91 8.01 0.38 -7.26
C THR A 91 6.96 -0.17 -8.21
N ALA A 92 5.66 0.10 -7.97
CA ALA A 92 4.57 -0.31 -8.86
C ALA A 92 4.60 0.39 -10.23
N GLN A 93 5.14 1.61 -10.30
CA GLN A 93 5.25 2.37 -11.57
C GLN A 93 6.24 1.73 -12.56
N ILE A 94 7.21 0.94 -12.07
CA ILE A 94 8.22 0.31 -12.93
C ILE A 94 7.57 -0.69 -13.91
N PHE A 95 6.45 -1.29 -13.49
CA PHE A 95 5.73 -2.29 -14.27
C PHE A 95 4.49 -1.71 -14.99
N CYS A 96 4.21 -0.42 -14.84
CA CYS A 96 3.12 0.25 -15.56
C CYS A 96 3.66 0.93 -16.80
N GLU A 97 3.07 0.65 -17.96
CA GLU A 97 3.53 1.12 -19.28
C GLU A 97 3.46 2.65 -19.46
N ASP A 98 2.76 3.39 -18.60
CA ASP A 98 2.36 4.79 -18.83
C ASP A 98 3.09 5.84 -17.96
N SER A 99 4.17 5.46 -17.25
CA SER A 99 4.69 6.27 -16.13
C SER A 99 6.05 6.98 -16.32
N PHE A 100 6.68 6.87 -17.48
CA PHE A 100 7.94 7.58 -17.78
C PHE A 100 7.74 8.59 -18.91
N ASP A 101 8.12 9.85 -18.65
CA ASP A 101 8.10 10.92 -19.64
C ASP A 101 8.87 10.51 -20.90
N GLY A 102 8.16 10.12 -21.96
CA GLY A 102 8.48 10.29 -23.38
C GLY A 102 9.83 9.87 -23.97
N GLU A 103 10.82 9.42 -23.19
CA GLU A 103 12.20 9.20 -23.64
C GLU A 103 12.69 7.77 -23.45
N LEU A 104 11.89 6.86 -22.88
CA LEU A 104 12.25 5.45 -22.75
C LEU A 104 11.27 4.55 -23.50
N PRO A 105 11.77 3.56 -24.25
CA PRO A 105 10.90 2.54 -24.86
C PRO A 105 10.09 1.85 -23.77
N THR A 106 8.91 1.35 -24.12
CA THR A 106 8.18 0.35 -23.34
C THR A 106 9.19 -0.69 -22.85
N LEU A 107 9.46 -0.72 -21.55
CA LEU A 107 10.41 -1.68 -20.98
C LEU A 107 9.78 -3.06 -21.11
N ASP A 108 10.51 -4.00 -21.68
CA ASP A 108 10.17 -5.39 -21.56
C ASP A 108 10.26 -5.83 -20.08
N SER A 109 9.75 -7.03 -19.78
CA SER A 109 9.76 -7.55 -18.41
C SER A 109 11.17 -7.58 -17.82
N GLU A 110 12.20 -7.83 -18.63
CA GLU A 110 13.60 -7.90 -18.20
C GLU A 110 14.13 -6.51 -17.84
N GLY A 111 13.87 -5.50 -18.67
CA GLY A 111 14.19 -4.10 -18.39
C GLY A 111 13.53 -3.60 -17.10
N ALA A 112 12.25 -3.90 -16.88
CA ALA A 112 11.56 -3.55 -15.64
C ALA A 112 12.23 -4.16 -14.39
N HIS A 113 12.65 -5.43 -14.47
CA HIS A 113 13.41 -6.08 -13.39
C HIS A 113 14.79 -5.44 -13.18
N GLN A 114 15.47 -5.01 -14.24
CA GLN A 114 16.75 -4.30 -14.13
C GLN A 114 16.59 -2.95 -13.42
N VAL A 115 15.56 -2.16 -13.76
CA VAL A 115 15.25 -0.90 -13.07
C VAL A 115 14.95 -1.14 -11.59
N LEU A 116 14.22 -2.20 -11.29
CA LEU A 116 13.90 -2.56 -9.92
C LEU A 116 15.14 -2.96 -9.12
N SER A 117 16.06 -3.71 -9.72
CA SER A 117 17.36 -4.03 -9.12
C SER A 117 18.19 -2.77 -8.85
N GLN A 118 18.25 -1.85 -9.82
CA GLN A 118 18.92 -0.54 -9.65
C GLN A 118 18.33 0.25 -8.48
N PHE A 119 17.01 0.21 -8.31
CA PHE A 119 16.35 0.86 -7.19
C PHE A 119 16.76 0.22 -5.85
N TYR A 120 16.83 -1.12 -5.77
CA TYR A 120 17.28 -1.79 -4.54
C TYR A 120 18.71 -1.44 -4.18
N ASP A 121 19.62 -1.45 -5.16
CA ASP A 121 21.02 -1.08 -4.95
C ASP A 121 21.14 0.37 -4.48
N HIS A 122 20.42 1.29 -5.15
CA HIS A 122 20.39 2.71 -4.78
C HIS A 122 19.83 2.92 -3.37
N SER A 123 18.62 2.42 -3.10
CA SER A 123 17.95 2.59 -1.81
C SER A 123 18.77 1.99 -0.69
N LEU A 124 19.38 0.81 -0.88
CA LEU A 124 20.22 0.19 0.13
C LEU A 124 21.52 0.96 0.35
N ALA A 125 22.18 1.45 -0.70
CA ALA A 125 23.40 2.26 -0.57
C ALA A 125 23.14 3.52 0.26
N VAL A 126 22.04 4.22 -0.03
CA VAL A 126 21.65 5.43 0.71
C VAL A 126 21.22 5.11 2.14
N HIS A 127 20.56 3.97 2.38
CA HIS A 127 20.24 3.49 3.72
C HIS A 127 21.52 3.30 4.56
N ASN A 128 22.60 2.81 3.93
CA ASN A 128 23.90 2.59 4.59
C ASN A 128 24.67 3.89 4.85
N SER A 129 24.57 4.87 3.96
CA SER A 129 25.48 6.03 3.94
C SER A 129 25.17 7.09 5.00
N ILE A 130 23.98 7.06 5.61
CA ILE A 130 23.58 8.06 6.59
C ILE A 130 24.26 7.72 7.93
N PRO A 131 25.28 8.50 8.36
CA PRO A 131 26.01 8.21 9.59
C PRO A 131 25.06 8.45 10.76
N SER A 132 24.61 7.38 11.39
CA SER A 132 23.97 7.49 12.70
C SER A 132 25.06 7.88 13.69
N SER A 133 24.90 9.00 14.39
CA SER A 133 25.87 9.53 15.37
C SER A 133 26.14 8.63 16.58
N GLN A 134 25.69 7.38 16.56
CA GLN A 134 26.08 6.35 17.51
C GLN A 134 27.16 5.48 16.88
N PRO A 135 28.37 5.41 17.46
CA PRO A 135 29.41 4.52 16.96
C PRO A 135 28.85 3.10 16.90
N GLU A 136 29.20 2.38 15.82
CA GLU A 136 28.96 0.95 15.75
C GLU A 136 29.65 0.32 16.98
N SER A 137 28.90 -0.46 17.76
CA SER A 137 29.45 -1.29 18.82
C SER A 137 30.27 -2.39 18.16
N HIS A 138 31.46 -2.04 17.71
CA HIS A 138 32.50 -2.98 17.39
C HIS A 138 33.15 -3.34 18.72
N ASP A 139 32.95 -4.59 19.14
CA ASP A 139 33.68 -5.18 20.26
C ASP A 139 35.19 -5.01 19.99
N GLN A 140 35.80 -4.04 20.66
CA GLN A 140 37.23 -3.99 20.89
C GLN A 140 37.52 -3.05 22.07
N SER A 141 38.00 -3.67 23.15
CA SER A 141 38.60 -3.08 24.33
C SER A 141 39.63 -2.00 23.97
N SER A 142 39.36 -0.75 24.33
CA SER A 142 40.37 0.15 24.89
C SER A 142 39.69 1.39 25.49
N THR A 143 39.85 1.53 26.79
CA THR A 143 39.60 2.73 27.60
C THR A 143 40.22 3.98 26.98
N THR A 144 39.48 5.10 26.92
CA THR A 144 39.87 6.41 27.48
C THR A 144 38.69 7.38 27.37
N ASP A 145 38.32 7.95 28.51
CA ASP A 145 37.30 8.97 28.72
C ASP A 145 37.47 10.22 27.86
N THR A 146 36.38 10.73 27.30
CA THR A 146 36.11 12.18 27.26
C THR A 146 34.60 12.44 27.36
N SER A 147 34.25 13.25 28.34
CA SER A 147 32.90 13.56 28.80
C SER A 147 32.27 14.69 27.98
N PHE A 148 31.03 14.49 27.50
CA PHE A 148 30.11 15.58 27.17
C PHE A 148 28.85 15.44 28.03
N VAL A 149 28.77 16.30 29.04
CA VAL A 149 27.67 16.38 29.99
C VAL A 149 26.51 17.13 29.32
N THR A 150 25.41 16.44 29.02
CA THR A 150 24.12 17.11 28.74
C THR A 150 23.17 16.77 29.87
N THR A 151 22.70 17.81 30.56
CA THR A 151 21.81 17.74 31.71
C THR A 151 20.46 17.14 31.34
N SER A 152 20.19 15.90 31.77
CA SER A 152 18.84 15.33 31.80
C SER A 152 18.30 15.40 33.23
N SER A 153 17.31 16.26 33.45
CA SER A 153 16.58 16.32 34.72
C SER A 153 15.75 15.06 34.93
N THR A 154 15.94 14.43 36.07
CA THR A 154 15.07 13.41 36.66
C THR A 154 13.66 13.97 36.88
N HIS A 155 12.59 13.23 36.54
CA HIS A 155 11.45 12.92 37.44
C HIS A 155 10.30 12.13 36.75
N GLN A 156 10.01 10.96 37.36
CA GLN A 156 8.74 10.23 37.50
C GLN A 156 8.02 9.51 36.33
N PRO A 157 7.46 8.30 36.59
CA PRO A 157 6.76 7.49 35.59
C PRO A 157 5.29 7.91 35.49
N CYS A 158 4.90 8.53 34.37
CA CYS A 158 3.50 8.83 34.08
C CYS A 158 3.21 8.57 32.59
N THR A 159 2.20 7.73 32.35
CA THR A 159 1.52 7.39 31.07
C THR A 159 2.19 7.85 29.77
N THR A 160 2.58 6.87 28.96
CA THR A 160 3.16 6.95 27.60
C THR A 160 2.59 8.08 26.74
N SER A 161 3.20 9.26 26.78
CA SER A 161 2.98 10.32 25.79
C SER A 161 4.04 10.19 24.70
N ILE A 162 3.59 9.93 23.47
CA ILE A 162 4.46 10.05 22.30
C ILE A 162 4.78 11.53 22.15
N SER A 163 6.05 11.91 22.40
CA SER A 163 6.49 13.30 22.28
C SER A 163 6.35 13.75 20.82
N VAL A 164 5.55 14.79 20.60
CA VAL A 164 5.27 15.30 19.26
C VAL A 164 6.51 16.01 18.74
N PRO A 165 7.00 15.66 17.55
CA PRO A 165 8.13 16.38 16.96
C PRO A 165 7.73 17.84 16.72
N CYS A 166 8.70 18.76 16.88
CA CYS A 166 8.46 20.20 16.79
C CYS A 166 7.93 20.68 15.43
N HIS A 167 8.13 19.89 14.37
CA HIS A 167 7.70 20.22 13.02
C HIS A 167 7.02 19.02 12.35
N LEU A 168 5.72 19.14 12.11
CA LEU A 168 4.94 18.22 11.28
C LEU A 168 4.82 18.83 9.88
N SER A 169 5.00 18.01 8.86
CA SER A 169 4.89 18.40 7.45
C SER A 169 3.70 17.70 6.80
N ASP A 170 3.02 18.41 5.91
CA ASP A 170 1.98 17.84 5.08
C ASP A 170 2.59 17.25 3.80
N LEU A 171 1.87 16.33 3.15
CA LEU A 171 2.40 15.69 1.95
C LEU A 171 2.50 16.65 0.76
N GLU A 172 1.75 17.75 0.77
CA GLU A 172 1.88 18.80 -0.25
C GLU A 172 3.17 19.62 -0.17
N ASP A 173 3.76 19.72 1.03
CA ASP A 173 4.98 20.48 1.30
C ASP A 173 6.26 19.74 0.88
N ILE A 174 6.13 18.49 0.43
CA ILE A 174 7.28 17.69 0.01
C ILE A 174 7.99 18.39 -1.18
N PRO A 175 9.27 18.78 -1.03
CA PRO A 175 10.00 19.47 -2.08
C PRO A 175 10.19 18.58 -3.32
N ARG A 176 10.19 19.19 -4.50
CA ARG A 176 10.46 18.48 -5.76
C ARG A 176 11.89 17.94 -5.79
N ALA A 177 12.13 16.90 -6.59
CA ALA A 177 13.43 16.24 -6.72
C ALA A 177 14.60 17.20 -6.93
N ARG A 178 14.48 18.17 -7.85
CA ARG A 178 15.53 19.19 -8.09
C ARG A 178 15.94 19.97 -6.84
N HIS A 179 15.00 20.24 -5.93
CA HIS A 179 15.28 20.96 -4.69
C HIS A 179 16.02 20.05 -3.70
N ILE A 180 15.55 18.81 -3.53
CA ILE A 180 16.22 17.82 -2.66
C ILE A 180 17.65 17.57 -3.16
N GLN A 181 17.84 17.48 -4.48
CA GLN A 181 19.16 17.28 -5.08
C GLN A 181 20.11 18.44 -4.80
N ALA A 182 19.60 19.68 -4.80
CA ALA A 182 20.39 20.88 -4.49
C ALA A 182 20.86 20.93 -3.02
N LEU A 183 20.20 20.19 -2.12
CA LEU A 183 20.57 20.09 -0.70
C LEU A 183 21.60 18.98 -0.43
N SER A 184 21.93 18.14 -1.42
CA SER A 184 22.96 17.11 -1.29
C SER A 184 24.31 17.73 -0.90
N PRO A 185 25.05 17.18 0.09
CA PRO A 185 24.90 15.85 0.71
C PRO A 185 23.95 15.78 1.92
N GLN A 186 23.32 16.88 2.32
CA GLN A 186 22.41 16.89 3.45
C GLN A 186 21.12 16.14 3.12
N THR A 187 20.77 15.16 3.94
CA THR A 187 19.50 14.43 3.81
C THR A 187 18.37 15.21 4.47
N VAL A 188 17.32 15.50 3.71
CA VAL A 188 16.09 16.14 4.23
C VAL A 188 15.24 15.08 4.92
N THR A 189 14.75 15.36 6.13
CA THR A 189 13.86 14.47 6.87
C THR A 189 12.54 15.16 7.22
N LEU A 190 11.45 14.39 7.24
CA LEU A 190 10.10 14.87 7.55
C LEU A 190 9.51 14.10 8.74
N ASN A 191 8.60 14.75 9.46
CA ASN A 191 7.68 14.08 10.38
C ASN A 191 6.27 14.23 9.83
N LEU A 192 5.57 13.12 9.67
CA LEU A 192 4.32 13.03 8.91
C LEU A 192 3.23 12.38 9.76
N ILE A 193 2.02 12.91 9.70
CA ILE A 193 0.81 12.20 10.16
C ILE A 193 0.02 11.82 8.92
N VAL A 194 -0.04 10.52 8.65
CA VAL A 194 -0.55 10.01 7.36
C VAL A 194 -1.40 8.76 7.55
N GLY A 195 -2.31 8.55 6.61
CA GLY A 195 -3.09 7.36 6.44
C GLY A 195 -2.37 6.31 5.59
N VAL A 196 -2.36 5.07 6.05
CA VAL A 196 -1.83 3.92 5.30
C VAL A 196 -2.85 3.49 4.25
N LEU A 197 -2.50 3.64 2.98
CA LEU A 197 -3.36 3.31 1.84
C LEU A 197 -3.19 1.85 1.42
N SER A 198 -1.94 1.42 1.35
CA SER A 198 -1.54 0.08 0.94
C SER A 198 -0.15 -0.25 1.49
N ILE A 199 0.10 -1.52 1.75
CA ILE A 199 1.40 -2.04 2.17
C ILE A 199 1.79 -3.10 1.14
N ALA A 200 2.92 -2.91 0.47
CA ALA A 200 3.44 -3.88 -0.48
C ALA A 200 3.90 -5.14 0.27
N GLN A 201 3.85 -6.26 -0.41
CA GLN A 201 4.38 -7.51 0.14
C GLN A 201 5.88 -7.33 0.46
N PRO A 202 6.33 -7.71 1.67
CA PRO A 202 7.75 -7.70 2.01
C PRO A 202 8.57 -8.50 1.00
N ARG A 203 9.61 -7.87 0.44
CA ARG A 203 10.51 -8.49 -0.53
C ARG A 203 11.83 -8.84 0.12
N THR A 204 12.26 -10.09 0.01
CA THR A 204 13.56 -10.52 0.50
C THR A 204 14.65 -10.12 -0.48
N VAL A 205 15.67 -9.40 0.00
CA VAL A 205 16.83 -8.96 -0.77
C VAL A 205 18.07 -9.56 -0.13
N THR A 206 18.83 -10.33 -0.91
CA THR A 206 20.12 -10.88 -0.52
C THR A 206 21.22 -9.98 -1.07
N THR A 207 22.01 -9.39 -0.18
CA THR A 207 23.16 -8.58 -0.59
C THR A 207 24.29 -9.48 -1.11
N ARG A 208 25.20 -8.91 -1.91
CA ARG A 208 26.40 -9.63 -2.41
C ARG A 208 27.30 -10.23 -1.32
N TRP A 209 27.16 -9.76 -0.08
CA TRP A 209 27.91 -10.24 1.08
C TRP A 209 27.13 -11.28 1.91
N GLY A 210 26.01 -11.79 1.39
CA GLY A 210 25.20 -12.82 2.05
C GLY A 210 24.23 -12.30 3.10
N ARG A 211 24.19 -10.99 3.39
CA ARG A 211 23.20 -10.42 4.31
C ARG A 211 21.82 -10.46 3.68
N VAL A 212 20.85 -11.06 4.37
CA VAL A 212 19.45 -11.10 3.97
C VAL A 212 18.69 -9.97 4.66
N LEU A 213 17.98 -9.16 3.87
CA LEU A 213 17.15 -8.06 4.35
C LEU A 213 15.73 -8.20 3.78
N ALA A 214 14.75 -7.61 4.45
CA ALA A 214 13.40 -7.47 3.92
C ALA A 214 13.13 -6.01 3.58
N LEU A 215 12.64 -5.74 2.38
CA LEU A 215 12.20 -4.42 1.94
C LEU A 215 10.68 -4.36 1.94
N VAL A 216 10.11 -3.39 2.64
CA VAL A 216 8.66 -3.13 2.68
C VAL A 216 8.39 -1.73 2.17
N GLU A 217 7.50 -1.60 1.21
CA GLU A 217 7.03 -0.31 0.69
C GLU A 217 5.63 -0.03 1.27
N VAL A 218 5.46 1.11 1.93
CA VAL A 218 4.18 1.55 2.50
C VAL A 218 3.72 2.77 1.73
N LEU A 219 2.56 2.67 1.08
CA LEU A 219 1.93 3.78 0.38
C LEU A 219 1.04 4.55 1.34
N VAL A 220 1.29 5.85 1.46
CA VAL A 220 0.61 6.73 2.41
C VAL A 220 -0.06 7.93 1.72
N GLY A 221 -0.97 8.56 2.44
CA GLY A 221 -1.66 9.77 2.02
C GLY A 221 -2.25 10.55 3.20
N ASP A 222 -2.57 11.82 2.98
CA ASP A 222 -3.28 12.69 3.89
C ASP A 222 -4.33 13.51 3.11
N GLU A 223 -4.98 14.47 3.78
CA GLU A 223 -5.97 15.33 3.15
C GLU A 223 -5.41 16.25 2.05
N THR A 224 -4.09 16.45 2.01
CA THR A 224 -3.42 17.36 1.06
C THR A 224 -2.98 16.61 -0.20
N LYS A 225 -2.35 15.44 -0.03
CA LYS A 225 -1.88 14.60 -1.14
C LYS A 225 -1.91 13.13 -0.78
N SER A 226 -1.86 12.27 -1.81
CA SER A 226 -1.79 10.82 -1.66
C SER A 226 -0.78 10.21 -2.62
N GLY A 227 -0.44 8.95 -2.39
CA GLY A 227 0.46 8.20 -3.28
C GLY A 227 1.94 8.38 -2.97
N PHE A 228 2.29 8.89 -1.80
CA PHE A 228 3.68 8.95 -1.34
C PHE A 228 4.12 7.58 -0.82
N ALA A 229 5.19 7.02 -1.37
CA ALA A 229 5.72 5.72 -0.94
C ALA A 229 6.87 5.91 0.05
N VAL A 230 6.81 5.19 1.16
CA VAL A 230 7.89 5.11 2.16
C VAL A 230 8.46 3.69 2.19
N THR A 231 9.76 3.56 1.95
CA THR A 231 10.45 2.27 1.96
C THR A 231 11.17 2.00 3.27
N PHE A 232 10.99 0.80 3.80
CA PHE A 232 11.60 0.32 5.03
C PHE A 232 12.52 -0.86 4.76
N TRP A 233 13.78 -0.73 5.16
CA TRP A 233 14.75 -1.83 5.15
C TRP A 233 14.79 -2.49 6.52
N LEU A 234 14.24 -3.69 6.60
CA LEU A 234 14.06 -4.44 7.83
C LEU A 234 15.12 -5.55 7.93
N SER A 235 15.64 -5.72 9.14
CA SER A 235 16.57 -6.76 9.55
C SER A 235 15.98 -7.36 10.81
N ASN A 236 16.15 -8.67 11.03
CA ASN A 236 15.47 -9.45 12.09
C ASN A 236 15.59 -8.90 13.54
N ASP A 237 16.42 -7.91 13.80
CA ASP A 237 16.72 -7.34 15.12
C ASP A 237 16.03 -5.98 15.40
N ASN A 238 15.33 -5.39 14.44
CA ASN A 238 14.87 -4.01 14.58
C ASN A 238 13.49 -3.94 15.27
N ALA A 239 13.33 -3.15 16.34
CA ALA A 239 12.03 -2.97 17.00
C ALA A 239 10.99 -2.30 16.08
N SER A 240 11.45 -1.36 15.24
CA SER A 240 10.64 -0.70 14.20
C SER A 240 10.04 -1.67 13.18
N GLU A 241 10.66 -2.84 12.97
CA GLU A 241 10.12 -3.88 12.09
C GLU A 241 8.77 -4.41 12.58
N THR A 242 8.62 -4.60 13.89
CA THR A 242 7.36 -5.10 14.45
C THR A 242 6.23 -4.10 14.22
N GLN A 243 6.52 -2.81 14.38
CA GLN A 243 5.55 -1.75 14.14
C GLN A 243 5.13 -1.71 12.67
N VAL A 244 6.09 -1.67 11.75
CA VAL A 244 5.84 -1.63 10.29
C VAL A 244 5.10 -2.88 9.80
N ARG A 245 5.48 -4.08 10.26
CA ARG A 245 4.80 -5.34 9.93
C ARG A 245 3.38 -5.43 10.49
N SER A 246 3.10 -4.72 11.59
CA SER A 246 1.76 -4.69 12.21
C SER A 246 0.80 -3.68 11.58
N LEU A 247 1.29 -2.81 10.69
CA LEU A 247 0.48 -1.81 9.99
C LEU A 247 -0.56 -2.49 9.11
N ARG A 248 -1.67 -1.79 8.93
CA ARG A 248 -2.80 -2.21 8.11
C ARG A 248 -3.28 -1.05 7.26
N ARG A 249 -3.94 -1.38 6.16
CA ARG A 249 -4.70 -0.39 5.38
C ARG A 249 -5.70 0.31 6.31
N GLN A 250 -5.85 1.61 6.12
CA GLN A 250 -6.67 2.52 6.93
C GLN A 250 -6.12 2.90 8.31
N ASP A 251 -4.93 2.45 8.69
CA ASP A 251 -4.28 2.96 9.89
C ASP A 251 -3.87 4.42 9.70
N VAL A 252 -3.95 5.21 10.77
CA VAL A 252 -3.36 6.54 10.82
C VAL A 252 -2.15 6.49 11.72
N VAL A 253 -1.00 6.92 11.20
CA VAL A 253 0.30 6.76 11.84
C VAL A 253 1.06 8.07 11.89
N LEU A 254 1.87 8.24 12.92
CA LEU A 254 2.93 9.24 13.00
C LEU A 254 4.21 8.58 12.52
N MET A 255 4.78 9.06 11.41
CA MET A 255 6.10 8.66 10.96
C MET A 255 7.09 9.79 11.27
N GLN A 256 8.10 9.53 12.07
CA GLN A 256 9.12 10.51 12.44
C GLN A 256 10.42 10.25 11.70
N ASN A 257 11.15 11.31 11.33
CA ASN A 257 12.43 11.25 10.66
C ASN A 257 12.41 10.38 9.38
N VAL A 258 11.41 10.57 8.53
CA VAL A 258 11.37 9.96 7.20
C VAL A 258 12.31 10.71 6.28
N ALA A 259 13.35 10.06 5.79
CA ALA A 259 14.30 10.68 4.86
C ALA A 259 13.73 10.76 3.45
N LEU A 260 13.97 11.88 2.77
CA LEU A 260 13.59 12.07 1.37
C LEU A 260 14.76 11.72 0.45
N HIS A 261 14.49 10.88 -0.53
CA HIS A 261 15.44 10.53 -1.58
C HIS A 261 14.80 10.61 -2.96
N ILE A 262 15.67 10.60 -3.97
CA ILE A 262 15.28 10.74 -5.37
C ILE A 262 15.71 9.48 -6.10
N PHE A 263 14.81 8.91 -6.88
CA PHE A 263 15.14 7.87 -7.84
C PHE A 263 14.48 8.21 -9.17
N ARG A 264 15.28 8.27 -10.25
CA ARG A 264 14.83 8.63 -11.61
C ARG A 264 13.97 9.91 -11.65
N GLY A 265 14.43 10.95 -10.96
CA GLY A 265 13.77 12.27 -10.94
C GLY A 265 12.49 12.34 -10.09
N LYS A 266 12.08 11.25 -9.43
CA LYS A 266 10.91 11.20 -8.56
C LYS A 266 11.30 11.02 -7.10
N VAL A 267 10.51 11.61 -6.20
CA VAL A 267 10.78 11.61 -4.75
C VAL A 267 10.09 10.43 -4.08
N TYR A 268 10.79 9.79 -3.15
CA TYR A 268 10.22 8.78 -2.24
C TYR A 268 10.75 9.00 -0.82
N GLY A 269 10.00 8.46 0.15
CA GLY A 269 10.40 8.42 1.55
C GLY A 269 11.18 7.15 1.87
N GLN A 270 12.12 7.24 2.80
CA GLN A 270 12.92 6.11 3.23
C GLN A 270 13.14 6.13 4.74
N SER A 271 13.07 4.96 5.36
CA SER A 271 13.45 4.81 6.76
C SER A 271 14.96 4.96 6.93
N LEU A 272 15.36 5.58 8.03
CA LEU A 272 16.72 5.65 8.52
C LEU A 272 17.05 4.42 9.38
N ARG A 273 18.35 4.15 9.53
CA ARG A 273 18.88 3.02 10.33
C ARG A 273 18.73 3.22 11.83
N LYS A 274 18.99 2.14 12.58
CA LYS A 274 19.12 2.13 14.04
C LYS A 274 17.93 2.78 14.74
N ASP A 275 16.71 2.49 14.26
CA ASP A 275 15.45 3.02 14.78
C ASP A 275 15.38 4.57 14.84
N MET A 276 16.13 5.27 13.99
CA MET A 276 16.04 6.72 13.84
C MET A 276 14.68 7.14 13.28
N THR A 277 14.12 6.37 12.34
CA THR A 277 12.74 6.53 11.88
C THR A 277 11.80 5.78 12.83
N LYS A 278 10.83 6.49 13.40
CA LYS A 278 9.84 5.92 14.31
C LYS A 278 8.47 5.89 13.66
N VAL A 279 7.69 4.84 13.94
CA VAL A 279 6.35 4.68 13.39
C VAL A 279 5.37 4.36 14.51
N ASP A 280 4.59 5.35 14.90
CA ASP A 280 3.61 5.21 15.97
C ASP A 280 2.18 5.15 15.44
N LEU A 281 1.41 4.15 15.88
CA LEU A 281 0.00 4.02 15.52
C LEU A 281 -0.85 5.04 16.29
N LEU A 282 -1.35 6.06 15.60
CA LEU A 282 -2.20 7.08 16.22
C LEU A 282 -3.66 6.66 16.28
N TRP A 283 -4.18 6.01 15.23
CA TRP A 283 -5.57 5.56 15.21
C TRP A 283 -5.76 4.35 14.30
N ARG A 284 -6.62 3.43 14.75
CA ARG A 284 -7.17 2.32 13.95
C ARG A 284 -8.67 2.19 14.21
N ARG A 285 -9.41 1.74 13.20
CA ARG A 285 -10.88 1.59 13.23
C ARG A 285 -11.41 0.72 14.38
N ASN A 286 -10.66 -0.29 14.82
CA ASN A 286 -11.03 -1.18 15.94
C ASN A 286 -10.84 -0.51 17.32
N GLY A 287 -10.37 0.73 17.37
CA GLY A 287 -10.09 1.46 18.61
C GLY A 287 -8.67 1.26 19.16
N SER A 288 -7.78 0.54 18.47
CA SER A 288 -6.36 0.48 18.85
C SER A 288 -5.60 1.72 18.35
N GLY A 289 -4.51 2.08 19.04
CA GLY A 289 -3.69 3.25 18.74
C GLY A 289 -3.68 4.24 19.89
N LEU A 290 -2.96 5.34 19.74
CA LEU A 290 -2.86 6.40 20.75
C LEU A 290 -4.20 7.08 21.01
N TYR A 291 -5.00 7.31 19.97
CA TYR A 291 -6.29 7.98 20.03
C TYR A 291 -7.41 7.05 19.61
N THR A 292 -8.48 7.04 20.38
CA THR A 292 -9.71 6.35 19.99
C THR A 292 -10.59 7.26 19.12
N THR A 293 -11.57 6.67 18.44
CA THR A 293 -12.59 7.45 17.69
C THR A 293 -13.35 8.43 18.58
N LYS A 294 -13.53 8.12 19.87
CA LYS A 294 -14.17 9.01 20.84
C LYS A 294 -13.28 10.21 21.15
N ASP A 295 -11.97 10.02 21.30
CA ASP A 295 -11.02 11.09 21.59
C ASP A 295 -10.95 12.10 20.42
N LEU A 296 -10.92 11.59 19.18
CA LEU A 296 -10.91 12.41 17.97
C LEU A 296 -12.25 13.11 17.68
N ALA A 297 -13.35 12.63 18.26
CA ALA A 297 -14.68 13.23 18.09
C ALA A 297 -14.94 14.42 19.03
N ARG A 298 -14.23 14.50 20.17
CA ARG A 298 -14.38 15.60 21.14
C ARG A 298 -14.12 16.93 20.43
N ARG A 299 -15.06 17.88 20.54
CA ARG A 299 -14.88 19.26 20.08
C ARG A 299 -14.19 20.06 21.18
N GLY A 300 -13.00 20.58 20.89
CA GLY A 300 -12.22 21.47 21.76
C GLY A 300 -10.93 21.90 21.05
N GLN A 301 -10.25 22.93 21.56
CA GLN A 301 -8.88 23.27 21.15
C GLN A 301 -7.93 22.16 21.62
N GLY A 302 -7.93 21.03 20.89
CA GLY A 302 -7.01 19.93 21.13
C GLY A 302 -5.62 20.24 20.58
N HIS A 303 -4.62 19.51 21.06
CA HIS A 303 -3.24 19.52 20.58
C HIS A 303 -3.18 19.44 19.03
N PRO A 304 -2.28 20.16 18.33
CA PRO A 304 -2.20 20.15 16.85
C PRO A 304 -2.13 18.74 16.23
N GLN A 305 -1.38 17.83 16.86
CA GLN A 305 -1.32 16.41 16.49
C GLN A 305 -2.71 15.75 16.45
N LEU A 306 -3.56 16.00 17.46
CA LEU A 306 -4.90 15.43 17.55
C LEU A 306 -5.79 15.97 16.42
N GLN A 307 -5.67 17.26 16.11
CA GLN A 307 -6.42 17.90 15.02
C GLN A 307 -6.02 17.31 13.67
N LYS A 308 -4.72 17.25 13.37
CA LYS A 308 -4.22 16.62 12.13
C LYS A 308 -4.62 15.15 12.04
N THR A 309 -4.46 14.38 13.12
CA THR A 309 -4.91 12.97 13.17
C THR A 309 -6.39 12.83 12.85
N ARG A 310 -7.24 13.73 13.36
CA ARG A 310 -8.67 13.75 13.06
C ARG A 310 -8.92 14.00 11.58
N HIS A 311 -8.27 14.99 10.97
CA HIS A 311 -8.41 15.31 9.55
C HIS A 311 -8.00 14.13 8.66
N VAL A 312 -6.83 13.55 8.91
CA VAL A 312 -6.32 12.39 8.19
C VAL A 312 -7.25 11.19 8.36
N LYS A 313 -7.73 10.92 9.58
CA LYS A 313 -8.71 9.84 9.83
C LYS A 313 -10.01 10.04 9.03
N ASP A 314 -10.57 11.24 9.06
CA ASP A 314 -11.79 11.55 8.32
C ASP A 314 -11.57 11.45 6.79
N TRP A 315 -10.37 11.82 6.31
CA TRP A 315 -9.97 11.64 4.91
C TRP A 315 -9.80 10.16 4.54
N VAL A 316 -9.04 9.37 5.31
CA VAL A 316 -8.82 7.93 5.09
C VAL A 316 -10.15 7.18 5.01
N LEU A 317 -11.10 7.47 5.90
CA LEU A 317 -12.41 6.83 5.91
C LEU A 317 -13.20 7.13 4.63
N LYS A 318 -13.08 8.33 4.06
CA LYS A 318 -13.73 8.71 2.80
C LYS A 318 -13.00 8.14 1.58
N PHE A 319 -11.67 8.17 1.61
CA PHE A 319 -10.80 7.89 0.47
C PHE A 319 -10.53 6.39 0.30
N VAL A 320 -10.17 5.68 1.37
CA VAL A 320 -9.86 4.23 1.34
C VAL A 320 -11.09 3.39 1.69
N GLY A 321 -12.02 3.95 2.46
CA GLY A 321 -13.20 3.26 2.98
C GLY A 321 -14.40 3.23 2.05
N GLY A 322 -14.20 3.35 0.73
CA GLY A 322 -15.24 3.41 -0.31
C GLY A 322 -16.18 2.21 -0.38
N GLU A 323 -17.04 2.07 0.62
CA GLU A 323 -18.47 1.87 0.44
C GLU A 323 -19.09 3.02 1.24
N PRO A 324 -19.80 3.98 0.61
CA PRO A 324 -20.64 4.87 1.38
C PRO A 324 -21.56 3.94 2.17
N ALA A 325 -21.43 3.90 3.49
CA ALA A 325 -22.41 3.27 4.34
C ALA A 325 -23.76 3.73 3.80
N SER A 326 -24.50 2.79 3.19
CA SER A 326 -25.67 3.14 2.41
C SER A 326 -26.49 4.03 3.30
N ARG A 327 -26.62 5.31 2.94
CA ARG A 327 -27.61 6.18 3.57
C ARG A 327 -28.88 5.36 3.49
N THR A 328 -29.40 4.98 4.65
CA THR A 328 -30.52 4.08 4.87
C THR A 328 -31.57 4.33 3.78
N ARG A 329 -31.46 3.61 2.67
CA ARG A 329 -32.41 3.72 1.59
C ARG A 329 -33.52 2.80 2.02
N ALA A 330 -34.69 3.38 2.23
CA ALA A 330 -35.94 2.68 2.53
C ALA A 330 -35.98 1.30 1.85
N PRO A 331 -36.50 0.26 2.53
CA PRO A 331 -36.34 -1.13 2.13
C PRO A 331 -36.73 -1.29 0.66
N ARG A 332 -35.73 -1.44 -0.21
CA ARG A 332 -35.97 -1.74 -1.61
C ARG A 332 -36.45 -3.17 -1.61
N LYS A 333 -37.74 -3.32 -1.91
CA LYS A 333 -38.45 -4.59 -2.16
C LYS A 333 -37.50 -5.54 -2.87
N SER A 334 -37.03 -6.56 -2.16
CA SER A 334 -36.16 -7.60 -2.71
C SER A 334 -36.94 -8.31 -3.80
N TRP A 335 -36.36 -8.39 -4.99
CA TRP A 335 -36.92 -9.18 -6.10
C TRP A 335 -37.00 -10.69 -5.78
N ASP A 336 -36.37 -11.13 -4.67
CA ASP A 336 -36.39 -12.50 -4.17
C ASP A 336 -37.59 -12.84 -3.26
N ARG A 337 -38.58 -11.95 -3.11
CA ARG A 337 -39.84 -12.33 -2.47
C ARG A 337 -40.89 -12.66 -3.53
N PRO A 338 -41.37 -13.92 -3.63
CA PRO A 338 -42.56 -14.19 -4.40
C PRO A 338 -43.74 -13.39 -3.80
N PRO A 339 -44.70 -12.94 -4.63
CA PRO A 339 -45.86 -12.21 -4.15
C PRO A 339 -46.65 -13.07 -3.15
N ASP A 340 -47.20 -12.43 -2.12
CA ASP A 340 -48.11 -13.10 -1.19
C ASP A 340 -49.34 -13.57 -1.97
N ASP A 341 -49.57 -14.89 -1.97
CA ASP A 341 -50.79 -15.50 -2.51
C ASP A 341 -51.99 -14.87 -1.80
N THR A 342 -52.78 -14.13 -2.58
CA THR A 342 -54.07 -13.61 -2.14
C THR A 342 -55.12 -14.67 -2.49
N GLN A 343 -55.66 -15.32 -1.45
CA GLN A 343 -56.99 -15.92 -1.50
C GLN A 343 -58.05 -14.88 -1.18
#